data_AF-A0A7S4HK92-F1
#
_entry.id   AF-A0A7S4HK92-F1
#
_cell.length_a   1.000
_cell.length_b   1.000
_cell.length_c   1.000
_cell.angle_alpha   90.00
_cell.angle_beta   90.00
_cell.angle_gamma   90.00
#
_symmetry.space_group_name_H-M   'P 1'
#
loop_
_entity.id
_entity.type
_entity.pdbx_description
1 polymer ?
#
loop_
_entity_poly.entity_id
_entity_poly.type
_entity_poly.pdbx_seq_one_letter_code
_entity_poly.pdbx_strand_id
1 'polypeptide(L)'
;EGEGEGEERTAVFALVDIPKGSYVMPSDLAGSLVVKDESVSNLKSTAEVGAETGSVAVIEDFLDYVDRNGHSSMANGNGVTYVEVGGTAMMRRSNAEDESNVGRWMPTPPSGGRLPPYSPVYERHMHSFDVFLVATRDIKKGEEVVRHEQIWD
;
A
#
# COMPACT_ATOMS: atom_id res chain seq x y z
N GLU A 1 21.71 24.19 21.57
CA GLU A 1 21.98 23.08 20.63
C GLU A 1 20.62 22.67 20.08
N GLY A 2 20.51 22.57 18.76
CA GLY A 2 19.24 22.73 18.03
C GLY A 2 18.21 21.64 18.33
N GLU A 3 17.01 22.08 18.71
CA GLU A 3 15.79 21.30 18.58
C GLU A 3 15.47 21.24 17.09
N GLY A 4 15.72 20.07 16.49
CA GLY A 4 15.25 19.79 15.14
C GLY A 4 13.73 19.85 15.15
N GLU A 5 13.17 20.71 14.30
CA GLU A 5 11.75 20.77 13.98
C GLU A 5 11.27 19.35 13.69
N GLY A 6 10.48 18.78 14.61
CA GLY A 6 9.91 17.46 14.44
C GLY A 6 8.96 17.50 13.26
N GLU A 7 9.34 16.84 12.17
CA GLU A 7 8.42 16.58 11.05
C GLU A 7 7.10 16.05 11.62
N GLU A 8 6.00 16.68 11.24
CA GLU A 8 4.67 16.28 11.65
C GLU A 8 4.39 14.89 11.08
N ARG A 9 4.67 13.85 11.87
CA ARG A 9 4.49 12.46 11.46
C ARG A 9 3.04 12.07 11.70
N THR A 10 2.29 11.92 10.61
CA THR A 10 1.00 11.24 10.64
C THR A 10 1.20 9.81 11.13
N ALA A 11 0.56 9.45 12.24
CA ALA A 11 0.65 8.13 12.86
C ALA A 11 -0.75 7.57 13.09
N VAL A 12 -0.90 6.26 12.86
CA VAL A 12 -2.15 5.52 13.06
C VAL A 12 -1.97 4.60 14.25
N PHE A 13 -2.94 4.58 15.18
CA PHE A 13 -2.87 3.79 16.41
C PHE A 13 -4.03 2.81 16.53
N ALA A 14 -3.74 1.63 17.08
CA ALA A 14 -4.74 0.60 17.30
C ALA A 14 -5.74 1.00 18.40
N LEU A 15 -7.03 1.03 18.09
CA LEU A 15 -8.08 1.36 19.07
C LEU A 15 -8.44 0.17 19.99
N VAL A 16 -8.08 -1.04 19.56
CA VAL A 16 -8.33 -2.32 20.24
C VAL A 16 -7.09 -3.20 20.11
N ASP A 17 -6.99 -4.26 20.91
CA ASP A 17 -5.97 -5.29 20.68
C ASP A 17 -6.25 -6.00 19.35
N ILE A 18 -5.22 -6.14 18.52
CA ILE A 18 -5.29 -6.80 17.20
C ILE A 18 -4.43 -8.07 17.29
N PRO A 19 -5.04 -9.27 17.33
CA PRO A 19 -4.30 -10.53 17.32
C PRO A 19 -3.52 -10.70 16.02
N LYS A 20 -2.37 -11.38 16.10
CA LYS A 20 -1.60 -11.82 14.93
C LYS A 20 -2.49 -12.51 13.89
N GLY A 21 -2.30 -12.15 12.63
CA GLY A 21 -3.03 -12.68 11.48
C GLY A 21 -4.38 -12.03 11.23
N SER A 22 -4.84 -11.12 12.10
CA SER A 22 -6.05 -10.35 11.86
C SER A 22 -5.82 -9.31 10.76
N TYR A 23 -6.86 -9.03 9.98
CA TYR A 23 -6.83 -7.96 8.99
C TYR A 23 -6.66 -6.59 9.67
N VAL A 24 -5.82 -5.74 9.07
CA VAL A 24 -5.57 -4.38 9.51
C VAL A 24 -6.22 -3.42 8.52
N MET A 25 -7.12 -2.57 9.02
CA MET A 25 -7.87 -1.59 8.23
C MET A 25 -8.49 -2.15 6.93
N PRO A 26 -9.21 -3.28 6.98
CA PRO A 26 -9.75 -3.92 5.77
C PRO A 26 -10.74 -3.03 5.01
N SER A 27 -11.48 -2.16 5.72
CA SER A 27 -12.45 -1.25 5.10
C SER A 27 -11.79 -0.10 4.35
N ASP A 28 -10.65 0.41 4.82
CA ASP A 28 -9.93 1.51 4.15
C ASP A 28 -9.21 0.99 2.90
N LEU A 29 -8.59 -0.18 2.97
CA LEU A 29 -7.97 -0.83 1.80
C LEU A 29 -8.98 -1.24 0.73
N ALA A 30 -10.18 -1.68 1.14
CA ALA A 30 -11.27 -1.96 0.20
C ALA A 30 -11.77 -0.70 -0.54
N GLY A 31 -11.42 0.49 -0.05
CA GLY A 31 -11.66 1.77 -0.71
C GLY A 31 -10.59 2.19 -1.72
N SER A 32 -9.53 1.39 -1.92
CA SER A 32 -8.42 1.72 -2.83
C SER A 32 -8.91 2.02 -4.25
N LEU A 33 -8.28 3.02 -4.87
CA LEU A 33 -8.56 3.39 -6.25
C LEU A 33 -7.82 2.44 -7.19
N VAL A 34 -8.51 1.98 -8.22
CA VAL A 34 -7.94 1.11 -9.25
C VAL A 34 -7.67 1.95 -10.49
N VAL A 35 -6.40 2.12 -10.85
CA VAL A 35 -5.99 2.92 -12.01
C VAL A 35 -5.28 2.01 -13.02
N LYS A 36 -5.58 2.17 -14.31
CA LYS A 36 -4.85 1.46 -15.36
C LYS A 36 -3.48 2.11 -15.57
N ASP A 37 -2.45 1.30 -15.75
CA ASP A 37 -1.07 1.79 -15.94
C ASP A 37 -0.96 2.67 -17.19
N GLU A 38 -1.71 2.35 -18.25
CA GLU A 38 -1.81 3.18 -19.47
C GLU A 38 -2.35 4.59 -19.15
N SER A 39 -3.33 4.69 -18.26
CA SER A 39 -3.88 5.99 -17.86
C SER A 39 -2.87 6.82 -17.07
N VAL A 40 -2.10 6.18 -16.17
CA VAL A 40 -1.01 6.86 -15.44
C VAL A 40 0.06 7.36 -16.40
N SER A 41 0.48 6.54 -17.36
CA SER A 41 1.48 6.90 -18.38
C SER A 41 1.04 8.07 -19.27
N ASN A 42 -0.23 8.04 -19.72
CA ASN A 42 -0.81 9.11 -20.52
C ASN A 42 -0.91 10.43 -19.73
N LEU A 43 -1.22 10.36 -18.43
CA LEU A 43 -1.24 11.55 -17.57
C LEU A 43 0.17 12.13 -17.36
N LYS A 44 1.19 11.27 -17.10
CA LYS A 44 2.60 11.69 -16.97
C LYS A 44 3.08 12.46 -18.19
N SER A 45 2.91 11.86 -19.38
CA SER A 45 3.29 12.50 -20.65
C SER A 45 2.53 13.80 -20.96
N THR A 46 1.27 13.92 -20.52
CA THR A 46 0.49 15.16 -20.72
C THR A 46 0.92 16.26 -19.75
N ALA A 47 1.22 15.91 -18.50
CA ALA A 47 1.69 16.85 -17.48
C ALA A 47 3.04 17.46 -17.87
N GLU A 48 3.98 16.65 -18.37
CA GLU A 48 5.30 17.08 -18.84
C GLU A 48 5.25 18.14 -19.95
N VAL A 49 4.19 18.15 -20.76
CA VAL A 49 4.03 19.06 -21.92
C VAL A 49 3.36 20.39 -21.54
N GLY A 50 2.62 20.46 -20.44
CA GLY A 50 1.65 21.53 -20.16
C GLY A 50 2.06 22.61 -19.15
N ALA A 51 3.33 22.69 -18.74
CA ALA A 51 3.84 23.37 -17.53
C ALA A 51 3.49 24.87 -17.34
N GLU A 52 2.79 25.53 -18.26
CA GLU A 52 2.47 26.96 -18.20
C GLU A 52 1.12 27.32 -17.55
N THR A 53 0.23 26.36 -17.23
CA THR A 53 -1.19 26.68 -16.94
C THR A 53 -1.70 26.40 -15.51
N GLY A 54 -0.87 25.97 -14.56
CA GLY A 54 -1.28 25.73 -13.16
C GLY A 54 -2.19 24.51 -12.93
N SER A 55 -2.99 24.10 -13.92
CA SER A 55 -3.71 22.80 -13.94
C SER A 55 -2.77 21.59 -13.96
N VAL A 56 -1.52 21.79 -14.40
CA VAL A 56 -0.47 20.75 -14.37
C VAL A 56 -0.06 20.40 -12.94
N ALA A 57 -0.02 21.37 -12.02
CA ALA A 57 0.37 21.11 -10.62
C ALA A 57 -0.58 20.09 -9.94
N VAL A 58 -1.89 20.15 -10.22
CA VAL A 58 -2.86 19.18 -9.67
C VAL A 58 -2.66 17.78 -10.24
N ILE A 59 -2.27 17.68 -11.51
CA ILE A 59 -1.98 16.38 -12.15
C ILE A 59 -0.66 15.82 -11.61
N GLU A 60 0.36 16.65 -11.46
CA GLU A 60 1.65 16.29 -10.84
C GLU A 60 1.44 15.83 -9.39
N ASP A 61 0.68 16.57 -8.58
CA ASP A 61 0.34 16.18 -7.20
C ASP A 61 -0.39 14.83 -7.15
N PHE A 62 -1.29 14.57 -8.09
CA PHE A 62 -1.97 13.28 -8.19
C PHE A 62 -1.00 12.16 -8.60
N LEU A 63 -0.12 12.39 -9.58
CA LEU A 63 0.87 11.42 -10.01
C LEU A 63 1.87 11.10 -8.90
N ASP A 64 2.31 12.11 -8.16
CA ASP A 64 3.13 11.96 -6.95
C ASP A 64 2.39 11.15 -5.88
N TYR A 65 1.10 11.38 -5.70
CA TYR A 65 0.29 10.59 -4.78
C TYR A 65 0.19 9.12 -5.21
N VAL A 66 0.00 8.86 -6.52
CA VAL A 66 -0.01 7.51 -7.09
C VAL A 66 1.36 6.85 -6.94
N ASP A 67 2.46 7.54 -7.21
CA ASP A 67 3.80 6.96 -7.09
C ASP A 67 4.14 6.65 -5.62
N ARG A 68 3.67 7.48 -4.67
CA ARG A 68 3.87 7.23 -3.25
C ARG A 68 2.95 6.14 -2.70
N ASN A 69 1.67 6.09 -3.08
CA ASN A 69 0.67 5.22 -2.46
C ASN A 69 0.17 4.08 -3.36
N GLY A 70 0.74 3.96 -4.54
CA GLY A 70 0.39 2.96 -5.53
C GLY A 70 1.30 1.74 -5.47
N HIS A 71 0.74 0.58 -5.79
CA HIS A 71 1.48 -0.64 -6.08
C HIS A 71 0.87 -1.40 -7.23
N SER A 72 1.72 -2.09 -7.98
CA SER A 72 1.28 -2.90 -9.11
C SER A 72 0.55 -4.14 -8.63
N SER A 73 -0.49 -4.51 -9.37
CA SER A 73 -1.18 -5.77 -9.20
C SER A 73 -0.23 -6.95 -9.38
N MET A 74 -0.35 -7.96 -8.51
CA MET A 74 0.35 -9.24 -8.69
C MET A 74 -0.11 -9.99 -9.94
N ALA A 75 -1.35 -9.75 -10.39
CA ALA A 75 -1.92 -10.45 -11.54
C ALA A 75 -1.23 -10.01 -12.83
N ASN A 76 -0.29 -10.85 -13.29
CA ASN A 76 0.49 -10.61 -14.50
C ASN A 76 -0.41 -10.25 -15.68
N GLY A 77 -0.07 -9.15 -16.36
CA GLY A 77 -0.71 -8.74 -17.62
C GLY A 77 -2.03 -7.99 -17.49
N ASN A 78 -2.51 -7.68 -16.28
CA ASN A 78 -3.70 -6.84 -16.13
C ASN A 78 -3.41 -5.32 -16.28
N GLY A 79 -2.16 -4.90 -16.03
CA GLY A 79 -1.73 -3.51 -16.16
C GLY A 79 -2.48 -2.56 -15.23
N VAL A 80 -2.62 -2.98 -13.96
CA VAL A 80 -3.38 -2.25 -12.94
C VAL A 80 -2.48 -1.87 -11.77
N THR A 81 -2.60 -0.60 -11.38
CA THR A 81 -2.04 -0.05 -10.14
C THR A 81 -3.17 0.15 -9.13
N TYR A 82 -2.99 -0.39 -7.92
CA TYR A 82 -3.86 -0.11 -6.78
C TYR A 82 -3.29 1.06 -6.01
N VAL A 83 -4.09 2.09 -5.80
CA VAL A 83 -3.68 3.29 -5.08
C VAL A 83 -4.40 3.31 -3.74
N GLU A 84 -3.62 3.18 -2.68
CA GLU A 84 -4.12 3.19 -1.32
C GLU A 84 -4.70 4.55 -0.93
N VAL A 85 -5.78 4.51 -0.14
CA VAL A 85 -6.47 5.71 0.35
C VAL A 85 -6.84 5.56 1.83
N GLY A 86 -7.14 6.67 2.49
CA GLY A 86 -7.60 6.67 3.87
C GLY A 86 -6.52 6.24 4.86
N GLY A 87 -6.91 5.44 5.87
CA GLY A 87 -6.03 5.05 6.98
C GLY A 87 -4.78 4.30 6.55
N THR A 88 -4.80 3.59 5.42
CA THR A 88 -3.65 2.77 4.99
C THR A 88 -2.57 3.59 4.29
N ALA A 89 -2.97 4.65 3.57
CA ALA A 89 -2.04 5.67 3.08
C ALA A 89 -1.43 6.50 4.22
N MET A 90 -2.12 6.60 5.36
CA MET A 90 -1.66 7.33 6.56
C MET A 90 -0.77 6.49 7.49
N MET A 91 -0.63 5.17 7.27
CA MET A 91 0.27 4.35 8.08
C MET A 91 1.71 4.79 7.90
N ARG A 92 2.42 4.88 9.02
CA ARG A 92 3.86 5.12 8.98
C ARG A 92 4.56 3.98 8.25
N ARG A 93 5.50 4.36 7.39
CA ARG A 93 6.39 3.45 6.69
C ARG A 93 7.74 3.43 7.41
N SER A 94 8.28 2.25 7.64
CA SER A 94 9.62 2.07 8.21
C SER A 94 10.46 1.19 7.29
N ASN A 95 11.74 1.52 7.19
CA ASN A 95 12.76 0.67 6.56
C ASN A 95 13.34 -0.37 7.55
N ALA A 96 12.90 -0.31 8.81
CA ALA A 96 13.30 -1.25 9.84
C ALA A 96 12.24 -2.35 9.96
N GLU A 97 12.60 -3.58 9.61
CA GLU A 97 11.69 -4.73 9.67
C GLU A 97 11.18 -5.00 11.10
N ASP A 98 12.00 -4.73 12.11
CA ASP A 98 11.68 -4.93 13.53
C ASP A 98 10.65 -3.93 14.08
N GLU A 99 10.54 -2.76 13.46
CA GLU A 99 9.48 -1.78 13.77
C GLU A 99 8.15 -2.14 13.10
N SER A 100 8.16 -2.95 12.06
CA SER A 100 6.98 -3.24 11.23
C SER A 100 6.11 -4.32 11.89
N ASN A 101 4.86 -3.97 12.18
CA ASN A 101 3.88 -4.90 12.77
C ASN A 101 2.71 -5.23 11.83
N VAL A 102 2.73 -4.68 10.62
CA VAL A 102 1.82 -4.99 9.52
C VAL A 102 2.59 -5.60 8.36
N GLY A 103 1.99 -6.63 7.76
CA GLY A 103 2.53 -7.32 6.60
C GLY A 103 1.44 -7.62 5.58
N ARG A 104 1.86 -7.92 4.36
CA ARG A 104 0.97 -8.39 3.31
C ARG A 104 0.43 -9.78 3.65
N TRP A 105 -0.86 -9.99 3.44
CA TRP A 105 -1.41 -11.34 3.56
C TRP A 105 -1.12 -12.15 2.30
N MET A 106 -0.33 -13.22 2.47
CA MET A 106 -0.06 -14.19 1.41
C MET A 106 -0.24 -15.61 1.97
N PRO A 107 -1.06 -16.47 1.35
CA PRO A 107 -1.18 -17.85 1.77
C PRO A 107 0.14 -18.57 1.50
N THR A 108 0.58 -19.38 2.47
CA THR A 108 1.77 -20.20 2.32
C THR A 108 1.52 -21.28 1.26
N PRO A 109 2.38 -21.41 0.24
CA PRO A 109 2.24 -22.47 -0.75
C PRO A 109 2.33 -23.85 -0.08
N PRO A 110 1.53 -24.86 -0.50
CA PRO A 110 1.46 -26.17 0.16
C PRO A 110 2.79 -26.90 0.32
N SER A 111 3.78 -26.59 -0.53
CA SER A 111 5.12 -27.18 -0.53
C SER A 111 6.17 -26.34 0.19
N GLY A 112 5.79 -25.23 0.83
CA GLY A 112 6.74 -24.24 1.35
C GLY A 112 7.61 -23.58 0.27
N GLY A 113 7.27 -23.81 -1.01
CA GLY A 113 8.01 -23.35 -2.19
C GLY A 113 7.40 -22.11 -2.81
N ARG A 114 7.72 -21.85 -4.09
CA ARG A 114 7.17 -20.73 -4.86
C ARG A 114 5.68 -20.93 -5.17
N LEU A 115 4.97 -19.81 -5.38
CA LEU A 115 3.61 -19.82 -5.92
C LEU A 115 3.56 -20.68 -7.20
N PRO A 116 2.57 -21.58 -7.33
CA PRO A 116 2.44 -22.38 -8.54
C PRO A 116 2.19 -21.46 -9.74
N PRO A 117 2.78 -21.75 -10.92
CA PRO A 117 2.60 -20.93 -12.13
C PRO A 117 1.14 -20.80 -12.56
N TYR A 118 0.32 -21.81 -12.25
CA TYR A 118 -1.12 -21.82 -12.46
C TYR A 118 -1.81 -22.36 -11.21
N SER A 119 -2.76 -21.59 -10.67
CA SER A 119 -3.68 -22.11 -9.67
C SER A 119 -4.99 -21.31 -9.72
N PRO A 120 -6.13 -21.96 -10.00
CA PRO A 120 -7.44 -21.32 -10.03
C PRO A 120 -7.79 -20.60 -8.71
N VAL A 121 -7.25 -21.08 -7.58
CA VAL A 121 -7.46 -20.46 -6.27
C VAL A 121 -6.70 -19.13 -6.20
N TYR A 122 -5.42 -19.14 -6.56
CA TYR A 122 -4.63 -17.91 -6.54
C TYR A 122 -5.17 -16.91 -7.57
N GLU A 123 -5.46 -17.34 -8.79
CA GLU A 123 -6.02 -16.49 -9.85
C GLU A 123 -7.32 -15.80 -9.42
N ARG A 124 -8.26 -16.53 -8.82
CA ARG A 124 -9.53 -15.95 -8.35
C ARG A 124 -9.38 -15.00 -7.17
N HIS A 125 -8.31 -15.15 -6.39
CA HIS A 125 -8.08 -14.38 -5.17
C HIS A 125 -6.90 -13.41 -5.28
N MET A 126 -6.30 -13.21 -6.47
CA MET A 126 -5.13 -12.32 -6.63
C MET A 126 -5.41 -10.91 -6.13
N HIS A 127 -6.60 -10.40 -6.42
CA HIS A 127 -7.04 -9.09 -5.93
C HIS A 127 -6.97 -8.99 -4.40
N SER A 128 -7.35 -10.05 -3.68
CA SER A 128 -7.26 -10.10 -2.22
C SER A 128 -5.82 -10.01 -1.72
N PHE A 129 -4.85 -10.56 -2.45
CA PHE A 129 -3.44 -10.42 -2.12
C PHE A 129 -2.91 -9.01 -2.38
N ASP A 130 -3.53 -8.25 -3.27
CA ASP A 130 -3.18 -6.87 -3.58
C ASP A 130 -3.80 -5.86 -2.62
N VAL A 131 -4.77 -6.26 -1.78
CA VAL A 131 -5.52 -5.31 -0.92
C VAL A 131 -5.61 -5.71 0.54
N PHE A 132 -5.07 -6.86 0.96
CA PHE A 132 -5.13 -7.27 2.36
C PHE A 132 -3.81 -7.17 3.08
N LEU A 133 -3.84 -6.37 4.15
CA LEU A 133 -2.80 -6.28 5.16
C LEU A 133 -3.23 -6.99 6.43
N VAL A 134 -2.28 -7.63 7.11
CA VAL A 134 -2.49 -8.40 8.34
C VAL A 134 -1.45 -8.06 9.38
N ALA A 135 -1.83 -8.20 10.65
CA ALA A 135 -0.91 -8.05 11.76
C ALA A 135 0.12 -9.22 11.76
N THR A 136 1.41 -8.92 11.75
CA THR A 136 2.50 -9.93 11.74
C THR A 136 2.77 -10.50 13.14
N ARG A 137 2.36 -9.75 14.16
CA ARG A 137 2.35 -10.10 15.58
C ARG A 137 1.12 -9.51 16.26
N ASP A 138 0.92 -9.81 17.54
CA ASP A 138 -0.09 -9.12 18.32
C ASP A 138 0.27 -7.64 18.43
N ILE A 139 -0.71 -6.76 18.16
CA ILE A 139 -0.61 -5.31 18.29
C ILE A 139 -1.52 -4.92 19.45
N LYS A 140 -0.97 -4.23 20.46
CA LYS A 140 -1.76 -3.83 21.62
C LYS A 140 -2.57 -2.57 21.33
N LYS A 141 -3.69 -2.41 22.04
CA LYS A 141 -4.42 -1.14 22.05
C LYS A 141 -3.47 0.01 22.41
N GLY A 142 -3.53 1.08 21.61
CA GLY A 142 -2.68 2.27 21.74
C GLY A 142 -1.32 2.14 21.07
N GLU A 143 -0.97 0.98 20.52
CA GLU A 143 0.26 0.79 19.76
C GLU A 143 0.12 1.37 18.35
N GLU A 144 1.21 1.91 17.82
CA GLU A 144 1.27 2.42 16.44
C GLU A 144 1.19 1.27 15.44
N VAL A 145 0.47 1.49 14.34
CA VAL A 145 0.38 0.58 13.20
C VAL A 145 1.41 1.00 12.17
N VAL A 146 2.40 0.13 11.92
CA VAL A 146 3.58 0.43 11.12
C VAL A 146 3.78 -0.66 10.08
N ARG A 147 3.99 -0.24 8.83
CA ARG A 147 4.29 -1.13 7.72
C ARG A 147 5.72 -0.94 7.22
N HIS A 148 6.26 -1.99 6.63
CA HIS A 148 7.53 -1.88 5.92
C HIS A 148 7.36 -1.04 4.64
N GLU A 149 8.37 -0.27 4.25
CA GLU A 149 8.31 0.57 3.04
C GLU A 149 8.07 -0.27 1.77
N GLN A 150 8.66 -1.48 1.72
CA GLN A 150 8.59 -2.43 0.61
C GLN A 150 7.54 -3.54 0.83
N ILE A 151 6.43 -3.24 1.48
CA ILE A 151 5.41 -4.26 1.81
C ILE A 151 4.76 -4.91 0.56
N TRP A 152 4.81 -4.24 -0.58
CA TRP A 152 4.21 -4.69 -1.84
C TRP A 152 5.20 -5.28 -2.85
N ASP A 153 6.51 -5.18 -2.57
CA ASP A 153 7.59 -5.68 -3.42
C ASP A 153 7.90 -7.17 -3.21
#